data_AF-R6XNR9-F1
#
_entry.id   AF-R6XNR9-F1
#
_cell.length_a   1.000
_cell.length_b   1.000
_cell.length_c   1.000
_cell.angle_alpha   90.00
_cell.angle_beta   90.00
_cell.angle_gamma   90.00
#
_symmetry.space_group_name_H-M   'P 1'
#
loop_
_entity.id
_entity.type
_entity.pdbx_description
1 polymer ?
#
loop_
_entity_poly.entity_id
_entity_poly.type
_entity_poly.pdbx_seq_one_letter_code
_entity_poly.pdbx_strand_id
1 'polypeptide(L)'
;MKENGRIFLKAAAAGITIGIGGAVYLTLENRVIGAVLFGVGLYTIVLNGLFLYTGKVGYLISAKDKKAYILQLIFTWLGNFAGTALAAAAISATRIRNLRRTAEVICKTKLADTPHSILILAVFCGILMYVAVDGFREKGNPLILFFCVTVFILCGFEHCIANMFYFSLAGAWSLRAVIYLLLMTLGNSVGGILLPLVKKV
;
A
#
# COMPACT_ATOMS: atom_id res chain seq x y z
N MET A 1 9.25 14.93 -20.42
CA MET A 1 8.88 13.58 -19.95
C MET A 1 7.41 13.34 -20.27
N LYS A 2 7.05 12.26 -20.97
CA LYS A 2 5.63 11.91 -21.25
C LYS A 2 4.85 11.81 -19.92
N GLU A 3 3.57 12.15 -19.91
CA GLU A 3 2.72 12.19 -18.70
C GLU A 3 2.80 10.92 -17.85
N ASN A 4 2.80 9.75 -18.50
CA ASN A 4 2.94 8.44 -17.85
C ASN A 4 4.28 8.27 -17.11
N GLY A 5 5.38 8.84 -17.63
CA GLY A 5 6.68 8.83 -16.96
C GLY A 5 6.66 9.64 -15.66
N ARG A 6 5.96 10.78 -15.65
CA ARG A 6 5.78 11.59 -14.43
C ARG A 6 4.97 10.83 -13.37
N ILE A 7 3.88 10.18 -13.79
CA ILE A 7 3.05 9.34 -12.92
C ILE A 7 3.88 8.23 -12.29
N PHE A 8 4.65 7.51 -13.12
CA PHE A 8 5.50 6.43 -12.68
C PHE A 8 6.54 6.88 -11.64
N LEU A 9 7.23 8.01 -11.85
CA LEU A 9 8.22 8.51 -10.89
C LEU A 9 7.59 8.93 -9.56
N LYS A 10 6.45 9.62 -9.59
CA LYS A 10 5.70 9.95 -8.37
C LYS A 10 5.23 8.70 -7.63
N ALA A 11 4.91 7.64 -8.37
CA ALA A 11 4.50 6.37 -7.81
C ALA A 11 5.67 5.55 -7.26
N ALA A 12 6.83 5.60 -7.90
CA ALA A 12 8.07 5.04 -7.35
C ALA A 12 8.44 5.71 -6.02
N ALA A 13 8.38 7.04 -5.95
CA ALA A 13 8.57 7.76 -4.69
C ALA A 13 7.56 7.34 -3.60
N ALA A 14 6.28 7.14 -3.96
CA ALA A 14 5.28 6.60 -3.03
C ALA A 14 5.63 5.16 -2.59
N GLY A 15 6.14 4.31 -3.49
CA GLY A 15 6.59 2.96 -3.13
C GLY A 15 7.75 2.98 -2.14
N ILE A 16 8.72 3.88 -2.33
CA ILE A 16 9.87 4.05 -1.41
C ILE A 16 9.39 4.46 -0.02
N THR A 17 8.48 5.44 0.06
CA THR A 17 7.95 5.93 1.35
C THR A 17 7.12 4.87 2.08
N ILE A 18 6.36 4.03 1.37
CA ILE A 18 5.76 2.82 1.98
C ILE A 18 6.84 1.86 2.49
N GLY A 19 7.93 1.67 1.74
CA GLY A 19 9.08 0.88 2.19
C GLY A 19 9.72 1.39 3.48
N ILE A 20 9.83 2.72 3.64
CA ILE A 20 10.30 3.36 4.88
C ILE A 20 9.33 3.07 6.05
N GLY A 21 8.02 3.20 5.81
CA GLY A 21 6.99 2.83 6.79
C GLY A 21 7.08 1.34 7.19
N GLY A 22 7.27 0.46 6.21
CA GLY A 22 7.48 -0.97 6.43
C GLY A 22 8.75 -1.25 7.24
N ALA A 23 9.85 -0.54 6.97
CA ALA A 23 11.11 -0.71 7.69
C ALA A 23 10.98 -0.38 9.19
N VAL A 24 10.32 0.72 9.55
CA VAL A 24 10.10 1.06 10.97
C VAL A 24 9.20 0.04 11.66
N TYR A 25 8.16 -0.45 10.98
CA TYR A 25 7.30 -1.49 11.52
C TYR A 25 8.06 -2.80 11.79
N LEU A 26 8.95 -3.21 10.87
CA LEU A 26 9.76 -4.41 11.05
C LEU A 26 10.87 -4.26 12.11
N THR A 27 11.27 -3.02 12.41
CA THR A 27 12.35 -2.72 13.37
C THR A 27 11.86 -2.75 14.81
N LEU A 28 10.62 -2.33 15.06
CA LEU A 28 10.09 -2.17 16.41
C LEU A 28 9.42 -3.45 16.92
N GLU A 29 9.77 -3.83 18.15
CA GLU A 29 9.14 -4.97 18.84
C GLU A 29 7.70 -4.65 19.26
N ASN A 30 7.44 -3.40 19.69
CA ASN A 30 6.10 -2.95 20.02
C ASN A 30 5.30 -2.68 18.74
N ARG A 31 4.41 -3.62 18.40
CA ARG A 31 3.57 -3.55 17.20
C ARG A 31 2.67 -2.33 17.14
N VAL A 32 2.22 -1.80 18.28
CA VAL A 32 1.37 -0.59 18.32
C VAL A 32 2.17 0.63 17.90
N ILE A 33 3.36 0.83 18.47
CA ILE A 33 4.23 1.95 18.10
C ILE A 33 4.69 1.81 16.64
N GLY A 34 5.06 0.60 16.22
CA GLY A 34 5.40 0.31 14.82
C GLY A 34 4.26 0.66 13.85
N ALA A 35 3.02 0.29 14.18
CA ALA A 35 1.85 0.58 13.35
C ALA A 35 1.55 2.07 13.24
N VAL A 36 1.67 2.82 14.34
CA VAL A 36 1.53 4.29 14.33
C VAL A 36 2.62 4.92 13.45
N LEU A 37 3.87 4.52 13.64
CA LEU A 37 5.00 5.10 12.89
C LEU A 37 5.02 4.69 11.40
N PHE A 38 4.41 3.56 11.02
CA PHE A 38 4.17 3.26 9.61
C PHE A 38 3.37 4.38 8.92
N GLY A 39 2.50 5.07 9.68
CA GLY A 39 1.71 6.21 9.21
C GLY A 39 2.53 7.33 8.57
N VAL A 40 3.81 7.48 8.94
CA VAL A 40 4.75 8.43 8.33
C VAL A 40 4.88 8.19 6.81
N GLY A 41 4.81 6.94 6.36
CA GLY A 41 4.85 6.62 4.93
C GLY A 41 3.67 7.24 4.18
N LEU A 42 2.44 7.01 4.65
CA LEU A 42 1.23 7.59 4.03
C LEU A 42 1.18 9.11 4.19
N TYR A 43 1.57 9.63 5.35
CA TYR A 43 1.65 11.07 5.59
C TYR A 43 2.56 11.76 4.56
N THR A 44 3.75 11.21 4.32
CA THR A 44 4.70 11.72 3.32
C THR A 44 4.12 11.71 1.91
N ILE A 45 3.40 10.64 1.55
CA ILE A 45 2.76 10.51 0.23
C ILE A 45 1.75 11.63 0.00
N VAL A 46 0.86 11.85 0.98
CA VAL A 46 -0.22 12.82 0.84
C VAL A 46 0.32 14.25 0.86
N LEU A 47 1.26 14.55 1.76
CA LEU A 47 1.89 15.87 1.87
C LEU A 47 2.60 16.29 0.57
N ASN A 48 3.23 15.34 -0.13
CA ASN A 48 4.00 15.61 -1.34
C ASN A 48 3.23 15.33 -2.65
N GLY A 49 1.93 15.01 -2.57
CA GLY A 49 1.12 14.72 -3.75
C GLY A 49 1.66 13.55 -4.58
N LEU A 50 2.21 12.52 -3.91
CA LEU A 50 2.72 11.31 -4.55
C LEU A 50 1.59 10.37 -4.95
N PHE A 51 1.92 9.38 -5.79
CA PHE A 51 0.93 8.55 -6.45
C PHE A 51 0.91 7.17 -5.79
N LEU A 52 0.00 6.95 -4.85
CA LEU A 52 -0.25 5.65 -4.25
C LEU A 52 -1.51 5.02 -4.86
N TYR A 53 -1.40 3.78 -5.32
CA TYR A 53 -2.51 3.07 -5.99
C TYR A 53 -3.74 2.96 -5.09
N THR A 54 -3.58 2.45 -3.87
CA THR A 54 -4.67 2.23 -2.91
C THR A 54 -5.31 3.52 -2.44
N GLY A 55 -4.54 4.62 -2.39
CA GLY A 55 -5.06 5.96 -2.12
C GLY A 55 -5.76 6.62 -3.31
N LYS A 56 -5.69 6.05 -4.51
CA LYS A 56 -6.26 6.61 -5.74
C LYS A 56 -7.40 5.80 -6.34
N VAL A 57 -7.41 4.48 -6.14
CA VAL A 57 -8.35 3.56 -6.81
C VAL A 57 -9.83 3.93 -6.61
N GLY A 58 -10.20 4.46 -5.43
CA GLY A 58 -11.58 4.91 -5.15
C GLY A 58 -12.07 6.06 -6.04
N TYR A 59 -11.16 6.92 -6.52
CA TYR A 59 -11.54 8.03 -7.40
C TYR A 59 -11.85 7.60 -8.84
N LEU A 60 -11.61 6.33 -9.21
CA LEU A 60 -12.01 5.78 -10.51
C LEU A 60 -13.51 5.99 -10.76
N ILE A 61 -14.33 5.90 -9.71
CA ILE A 61 -15.78 6.06 -9.79
C ILE A 61 -16.19 7.46 -10.23
N SER A 62 -15.41 8.47 -9.88
CA SER A 62 -15.66 9.88 -10.19
C SER A 62 -14.80 10.42 -11.34
N ALA A 63 -14.00 9.57 -11.98
CA ALA A 63 -13.17 9.97 -13.11
C ALA A 63 -14.03 10.28 -14.35
N LYS A 64 -13.78 11.44 -14.98
CA LYS A 64 -14.44 11.85 -16.23
C LYS A 64 -14.06 10.92 -17.39
N ASP A 65 -12.76 10.69 -17.57
CA ASP A 65 -12.23 9.71 -18.51
C ASP A 65 -11.73 8.48 -17.75
N LYS A 66 -12.55 7.43 -17.73
CA LYS A 66 -12.23 6.16 -17.05
C LYS A 66 -11.04 5.45 -17.70
N LYS A 67 -10.88 5.51 -19.03
CA LYS A 67 -9.80 4.80 -19.73
C LYS A 67 -8.45 5.41 -19.38
N ALA A 68 -8.36 6.75 -19.43
CA ALA A 68 -7.15 7.47 -19.02
C ALA A 68 -6.83 7.24 -17.53
N TYR A 69 -7.86 7.23 -16.67
CA TYR A 69 -7.65 7.01 -15.23
C TYR A 69 -7.18 5.58 -14.91
N ILE A 70 -7.73 4.57 -15.58
CA ILE A 70 -7.26 3.18 -15.46
C ILE A 70 -5.79 3.09 -15.88
N LEU A 71 -5.40 3.74 -16.97
CA LEU A 71 -4.00 3.77 -17.40
C LEU A 71 -3.11 4.43 -16.35
N GLN A 72 -3.54 5.55 -15.76
CA GLN A 72 -2.84 6.18 -14.63
C GLN A 72 -2.70 5.21 -13.44
N LEU A 73 -3.76 4.46 -13.08
CA LEU A 73 -3.70 3.48 -11.99
C LEU A 73 -2.71 2.35 -12.28
N ILE A 74 -2.62 1.87 -13.53
CA ILE A 74 -1.64 0.85 -13.94
C ILE A 74 -0.21 1.38 -13.76
N PHE A 75 0.10 2.57 -14.30
CA PHE A 75 1.43 3.18 -14.11
C PHE A 75 1.72 3.49 -12.64
N THR A 76 0.69 3.82 -11.86
CA THR A 76 0.81 4.02 -10.41
C THR A 76 1.17 2.73 -9.70
N TRP A 77 0.47 1.62 -9.99
CA TRP A 77 0.75 0.32 -9.39
C TRP A 77 2.16 -0.18 -9.75
N LEU A 78 2.56 -0.06 -11.02
CA LEU A 78 3.90 -0.43 -11.48
C LEU A 78 5.00 0.43 -10.84
N GLY A 79 4.76 1.74 -10.72
CA GLY A 79 5.68 2.64 -10.03
C GLY A 79 5.79 2.29 -8.55
N ASN A 80 4.67 2.05 -7.86
CA ASN A 80 4.68 1.63 -6.46
C ASN A 80 5.47 0.32 -6.27
N PHE A 81 5.30 -0.66 -7.15
CA PHE A 81 6.10 -1.89 -7.15
C PHE A 81 7.60 -1.59 -7.31
N ALA A 82 7.99 -0.82 -8.32
CA ALA A 82 9.39 -0.45 -8.53
C ALA A 82 9.99 0.28 -7.32
N GLY A 83 9.25 1.20 -6.71
CA GLY A 83 9.68 1.93 -5.52
C GLY A 83 9.85 1.06 -4.28
N THR A 84 8.91 0.16 -4.02
CA THR A 84 8.98 -0.78 -2.89
C THR A 84 10.11 -1.80 -3.06
N ALA A 85 10.31 -2.31 -4.28
CA ALA A 85 11.43 -3.19 -4.62
C ALA A 85 12.78 -2.48 -4.46
N LEU A 86 12.88 -1.22 -4.90
CA LEU A 86 14.09 -0.41 -4.71
C LEU A 86 14.38 -0.17 -3.22
N ALA A 87 13.37 0.17 -2.42
CA ALA A 87 13.53 0.33 -0.97
C ALA A 87 13.99 -0.97 -0.30
N ALA A 88 13.42 -2.12 -0.68
CA ALA A 88 13.83 -3.42 -0.18
C ALA A 88 15.28 -3.77 -0.56
N ALA A 89 15.68 -3.51 -1.81
CA ALA A 89 17.05 -3.71 -2.28
C ALA A 89 18.04 -2.80 -1.53
N ALA A 90 17.70 -1.52 -1.37
CA ALA A 90 18.51 -0.56 -0.61
C ALA A 90 18.69 -1.00 0.85
N ILE A 91 17.62 -1.41 1.54
CA ILE A 91 17.70 -1.93 2.92
C ILE A 91 18.58 -3.17 3.00
N SER A 92 18.45 -4.09 2.04
CA SER A 92 19.24 -5.33 1.98
C SER A 92 20.75 -5.08 1.84
N ALA A 93 21.14 -3.92 1.31
CA ALA A 93 22.53 -3.48 1.17
C ALA A 93 23.08 -2.74 2.42
N THR A 94 22.34 -2.71 3.53
CA THR A 94 22.72 -1.94 4.74
C THR A 94 22.87 -2.82 5.98
N ARG A 95 23.30 -2.20 7.10
CA ARG A 95 23.38 -2.85 8.42
C ARG A 95 22.05 -3.42 8.94
N ILE A 96 20.91 -2.92 8.46
CA ILE A 96 19.56 -3.38 8.88
C ILE A 96 19.00 -4.48 7.97
N ARG A 97 19.84 -5.14 7.15
CA ARG A 97 19.42 -6.27 6.30
C ARG A 97 18.77 -7.43 7.07
N ASN A 98 18.95 -7.52 8.38
CA ASN A 98 18.33 -8.53 9.24
C ASN A 98 16.79 -8.43 9.30
N LEU A 99 16.21 -7.27 8.94
CA LEU A 99 14.76 -7.10 8.81
C LEU A 99 14.11 -8.09 7.83
N ARG A 100 14.90 -8.62 6.88
CA ARG A 100 14.49 -9.72 5.98
C ARG A 100 13.86 -10.89 6.72
N ARG A 101 14.40 -11.31 7.86
CA ARG A 101 13.87 -12.46 8.63
C ARG A 101 12.45 -12.20 9.15
N THR A 102 12.20 -10.99 9.65
CA THR A 102 10.86 -10.58 10.11
C THR A 102 9.90 -10.52 8.92
N ALA A 103 10.34 -9.99 7.77
CA ALA A 103 9.55 -9.98 6.55
C ALA A 103 9.21 -11.39 6.06
N GLU A 104 10.14 -12.36 6.13
CA GLU A 104 9.92 -13.77 5.75
C GLU A 104 8.79 -14.40 6.58
N VAL A 105 8.73 -14.16 7.90
CA VAL A 105 7.66 -14.66 8.77
C VAL A 105 6.30 -14.09 8.38
N ILE A 106 6.24 -12.79 8.11
CA ILE A 106 5.01 -12.12 7.63
C ILE A 106 4.57 -12.71 6.29
N CYS A 107 5.50 -12.86 5.34
CA CYS A 107 5.20 -13.43 4.02
C CYS A 107 4.72 -14.87 4.12
N LYS A 108 5.34 -15.70 4.96
CA LYS A 108 4.93 -17.09 5.18
C LYS A 108 3.49 -17.17 5.68
N THR A 109 3.11 -16.30 6.62
CA THR A 109 1.73 -16.25 7.15
C THR A 109 0.73 -15.94 6.04
N LYS A 110 0.99 -14.89 5.24
CA LYS A 110 0.12 -14.46 4.14
C LYS A 110 -0.02 -15.51 3.04
N LEU A 111 1.11 -16.14 2.68
CA LEU A 111 1.12 -17.15 1.61
C LEU A 111 0.54 -18.49 2.06
N ALA A 112 0.51 -18.77 3.37
CA ALA A 112 -0.15 -19.95 3.93
C ALA A 112 -1.68 -19.77 4.09
N ASP A 113 -2.17 -18.53 4.10
CA ASP A 113 -3.60 -18.24 4.22
C ASP A 113 -4.38 -18.68 2.97
N THR A 114 -5.70 -18.67 3.10
CA THR A 114 -6.66 -19.01 2.05
C THR A 114 -6.99 -17.78 1.18
N PRO A 115 -7.32 -17.96 -0.12
CA PRO A 115 -7.66 -16.85 -1.01
C PRO A 115 -8.85 -16.01 -0.52
N HIS A 116 -9.88 -16.63 0.04
CA HIS A 116 -11.07 -15.89 0.50
C HIS A 116 -10.77 -14.98 1.70
N SER A 117 -9.96 -15.47 2.66
CA SER A 117 -9.47 -14.66 3.77
C SER A 117 -8.68 -13.45 3.27
N ILE A 118 -7.69 -13.68 2.41
CA ILE A 118 -6.86 -12.61 1.81
C ILE A 118 -7.71 -11.56 1.08
N LEU A 119 -8.73 -11.99 0.33
CA LEU A 119 -9.61 -11.07 -0.37
C LEU A 119 -10.42 -10.19 0.60
N ILE A 120 -11.01 -10.77 1.65
CA ILE A 120 -11.79 -10.03 2.65
C ILE A 120 -10.89 -9.02 3.39
N LEU A 121 -9.74 -9.47 3.87
CA LEU A 121 -8.76 -8.60 4.55
C LEU A 121 -8.28 -7.47 3.65
N ALA A 122 -8.12 -7.72 2.35
CA ALA A 122 -7.77 -6.70 1.38
C ALA A 122 -8.92 -5.71 1.11
N VAL A 123 -10.18 -6.14 1.11
CA VAL A 123 -11.33 -5.24 1.00
C VAL A 123 -11.36 -4.27 2.18
N PHE A 124 -11.20 -4.76 3.41
CA PHE A 124 -11.17 -3.88 4.59
C PHE A 124 -10.00 -2.89 4.58
N CYS A 125 -8.82 -3.33 4.13
CA CYS A 125 -7.71 -2.41 3.91
C CYS A 125 -8.06 -1.32 2.87
N GLY A 126 -8.66 -1.71 1.74
CA GLY A 126 -9.05 -0.78 0.67
C GLY A 126 -9.99 0.32 1.15
N ILE A 127 -10.98 -0.03 1.98
CA ILE A 127 -11.91 0.93 2.60
C ILE A 127 -11.11 1.94 3.44
N LEU A 128 -10.24 1.47 4.34
CA LEU A 128 -9.45 2.34 5.20
C LEU A 128 -8.50 3.24 4.41
N MET A 129 -7.92 2.76 3.31
CA MET A 129 -7.03 3.58 2.48
C MET A 129 -7.78 4.70 1.76
N TYR A 130 -8.99 4.45 1.29
CA TYR A 130 -9.84 5.51 0.76
C TYR A 130 -10.23 6.52 1.85
N VAL A 131 -10.70 6.05 3.02
CA VAL A 131 -11.05 6.92 4.17
C VAL A 131 -9.86 7.79 4.59
N ALA A 132 -8.66 7.23 4.64
CA ALA A 132 -7.45 7.95 5.01
C ALA A 132 -7.21 9.14 4.06
N VAL A 133 -7.13 8.86 2.75
CA VAL A 133 -6.74 9.88 1.76
C VAL A 133 -7.87 10.88 1.50
N ASP A 134 -9.11 10.41 1.35
CA ASP A 134 -10.28 11.26 1.12
C ASP A 134 -10.59 12.10 2.37
N GLY A 135 -10.57 11.49 3.56
CA GLY A 135 -10.81 12.17 4.82
C GLY A 135 -9.75 13.23 5.14
N PHE A 136 -8.46 12.95 4.90
CA PHE A 136 -7.42 13.97 5.02
C PHE A 136 -7.64 15.10 4.01
N ARG A 137 -7.99 14.79 2.75
CA ARG A 137 -8.26 15.81 1.74
C ARG A 137 -9.44 16.71 2.11
N GLU A 138 -10.49 16.15 2.70
CA GLU A 138 -11.68 16.90 3.11
C GLU A 138 -11.46 17.73 4.39
N LYS A 139 -10.68 17.22 5.36
CA LYS A 139 -10.58 17.81 6.71
C LYS A 139 -9.22 18.43 7.04
N GLY A 140 -8.18 18.14 6.26
CA GLY A 140 -6.80 18.55 6.53
C GLY A 140 -6.18 17.95 7.80
N ASN A 141 -6.87 17.03 8.49
CA ASN A 141 -6.42 16.47 9.76
C ASN A 141 -5.50 15.26 9.56
N PRO A 142 -4.20 15.36 9.86
CA PRO A 142 -3.24 14.27 9.67
C PRO A 142 -3.55 13.03 10.50
N LEU A 143 -4.23 13.17 11.66
CA LEU A 143 -4.55 12.04 12.53
C LEU A 143 -5.36 10.95 11.82
N ILE A 144 -6.20 11.31 10.85
CA ILE A 144 -6.98 10.36 10.05
C ILE A 144 -6.04 9.36 9.35
N LEU A 145 -4.92 9.85 8.80
CA LEU A 145 -3.92 9.02 8.12
C LEU A 145 -3.29 8.03 9.09
N PHE A 146 -2.87 8.51 10.27
CA PHE A 146 -2.24 7.67 11.29
C PHE A 146 -3.21 6.62 11.85
N PHE A 147 -4.47 6.97 12.14
CA PHE A 147 -5.44 6.02 12.65
C PHE A 147 -5.82 4.95 11.63
N CYS A 148 -6.13 5.32 10.38
CA CYS A 148 -6.45 4.34 9.35
C CYS A 148 -5.29 3.37 9.09
N VAL A 149 -4.05 3.88 9.08
CA VAL A 149 -2.84 3.05 8.96
C VAL A 149 -2.68 2.11 10.15
N THR A 150 -2.78 2.66 11.36
CA THR A 150 -2.61 1.89 12.60
C THR A 150 -3.61 0.74 12.66
N VAL A 151 -4.89 1.02 12.37
CA VAL A 151 -5.96 0.01 12.40
C VAL A 151 -5.71 -1.10 11.39
N PHE A 152 -5.40 -0.79 10.12
CA PHE A 152 -5.23 -1.87 9.14
C PHE A 152 -4.05 -2.79 9.50
N ILE A 153 -2.98 -2.24 10.07
CA ILE A 153 -1.80 -3.02 10.48
C ILE A 153 -2.15 -3.91 11.68
N LEU A 154 -2.75 -3.34 12.72
CA LEU A 154 -3.08 -4.10 13.95
C LEU A 154 -4.17 -5.14 13.72
N CYS A 155 -5.12 -4.89 12.82
CA CYS A 155 -6.12 -5.87 12.41
C CYS A 155 -5.58 -6.93 11.44
N GLY A 156 -4.35 -6.80 10.94
CA GLY A 156 -3.76 -7.75 10.00
C GLY A 156 -4.36 -7.68 8.59
N PHE A 157 -4.91 -6.54 8.19
CA PHE A 157 -5.47 -6.36 6.85
C PHE A 157 -4.39 -6.35 5.76
N GLU A 158 -4.80 -6.65 4.53
CA GLU A 158 -3.88 -6.87 3.43
C GLU A 158 -3.75 -5.64 2.53
N HIS A 159 -2.60 -4.96 2.58
CA HIS A 159 -2.29 -3.80 1.73
C HIS A 159 -1.34 -4.18 0.60
N CYS A 160 -1.80 -4.18 -0.65
CA CYS A 160 -1.04 -4.71 -1.77
C CYS A 160 0.34 -4.04 -1.94
N ILE A 161 0.45 -2.72 -1.77
CA ILE A 161 1.73 -2.01 -1.91
C ILE A 161 2.69 -2.29 -0.74
N ALA A 162 2.17 -2.44 0.49
CA ALA A 162 3.03 -2.80 1.62
C ALA A 162 3.54 -4.24 1.47
N ASN A 163 2.69 -5.13 0.94
CA ASN A 163 3.07 -6.51 0.65
C ASN A 163 4.10 -6.61 -0.48
N MET A 164 4.10 -5.71 -1.48
CA MET A 164 5.20 -5.65 -2.45
C MET A 164 6.56 -5.40 -1.78
N PHE A 165 6.59 -4.50 -0.79
CA PHE A 165 7.80 -4.27 0.02
C PHE A 165 8.19 -5.51 0.81
N TYR A 166 7.24 -6.12 1.55
CA TYR A 166 7.54 -7.31 2.36
C TYR A 166 7.99 -8.50 1.50
N PHE A 167 7.31 -8.80 0.39
CA PHE A 167 7.71 -9.86 -0.54
C PHE A 167 9.09 -9.60 -1.15
N SER A 168 9.40 -8.35 -1.51
CA SER A 168 10.70 -7.99 -2.07
C SER A 168 11.82 -8.09 -1.03
N LEU A 169 11.61 -7.60 0.19
CA LEU A 169 12.62 -7.65 1.25
C LEU A 169 12.87 -9.08 1.73
N ALA A 170 11.82 -9.91 1.80
CA ALA A 170 11.91 -11.32 2.14
C ALA A 170 12.54 -12.18 1.03
N GLY A 171 12.57 -11.69 -0.22
CA GLY A 171 12.86 -12.53 -1.38
C GLY A 171 11.82 -13.63 -1.60
N ALA A 172 10.56 -13.37 -1.24
CA ALA A 172 9.47 -14.35 -1.21
C ALA A 172 8.67 -14.45 -2.53
N TRP A 173 9.19 -13.86 -3.61
CA TRP A 173 8.53 -13.88 -4.92
C TRP A 173 8.44 -15.30 -5.47
N SER A 174 7.21 -15.72 -5.78
CA SER A 174 6.85 -17.00 -6.39
C SER A 174 5.57 -16.79 -7.18
N LEU A 175 5.18 -17.77 -8.02
CA LEU A 175 3.89 -17.71 -8.72
C LEU A 175 2.72 -17.51 -7.74
N ARG A 176 2.76 -18.19 -6.58
CA ARG A 176 1.75 -18.01 -5.52
C ARG A 176 1.74 -16.59 -4.97
N ALA A 177 2.89 -15.99 -4.71
CA ALA A 177 2.98 -14.60 -4.23
C ALA A 177 2.42 -13.61 -5.25
N VAL A 178 2.67 -13.81 -6.55
CA VAL A 178 2.10 -12.98 -7.62
C VAL A 178 0.57 -13.11 -7.65
N ILE A 179 0.03 -14.32 -7.61
CA ILE A 179 -1.42 -14.56 -7.57
C ILE A 179 -2.05 -13.87 -6.35
N TYR A 180 -1.45 -14.03 -5.17
CA TYR A 180 -1.96 -13.42 -3.94
C TYR A 180 -1.87 -11.90 -3.98
N LEU A 181 -0.80 -11.34 -4.54
CA LEU A 181 -0.68 -9.90 -4.72
C LEU A 181 -1.76 -9.33 -5.64
N LEU A 182 -2.09 -10.02 -6.73
CA LEU A 182 -3.18 -9.64 -7.63
C LEU A 182 -4.53 -9.73 -6.91
N LEU A 183 -4.73 -10.75 -6.08
CA LEU A 183 -5.94 -10.91 -5.28
C LEU A 183 -6.08 -9.78 -4.23
N MET A 184 -4.99 -9.42 -3.55
CA MET A 184 -4.95 -8.28 -2.63
C MET A 184 -5.21 -6.96 -3.37
N THR A 185 -4.68 -6.81 -4.57
CA THR A 185 -4.91 -5.62 -5.42
C THR A 185 -6.39 -5.52 -5.79
N LEU A 186 -7.02 -6.64 -6.16
CA LEU A 186 -8.46 -6.71 -6.41
C LEU A 186 -9.26 -6.34 -5.16
N GLY A 187 -8.96 -6.93 -4.01
CA GLY A 187 -9.63 -6.62 -2.76
C GLY A 187 -9.50 -5.15 -2.36
N ASN A 188 -8.29 -4.59 -2.41
CA ASN A 188 -8.07 -3.17 -2.15
C ASN A 188 -8.84 -2.27 -3.13
N SER A 189 -8.97 -2.68 -4.40
CA SER A 189 -9.75 -1.95 -5.40
C SER A 189 -11.23 -1.93 -5.04
N VAL A 190 -11.80 -3.11 -4.76
CA VAL A 190 -13.19 -3.25 -4.35
C VAL A 190 -13.44 -2.39 -3.11
N GLY A 191 -12.63 -2.56 -2.06
CA GLY A 191 -12.75 -1.78 -0.82
C GLY A 191 -12.66 -0.28 -1.02
N GLY A 192 -11.68 0.20 -1.79
CA GLY A 192 -11.50 1.62 -2.07
C GLY A 192 -12.63 2.24 -2.89
N ILE A 193 -13.35 1.43 -3.66
CA ILE A 193 -14.47 1.85 -4.52
C ILE A 193 -15.82 1.87 -3.77
N LEU A 194 -15.99 1.05 -2.72
CA LEU A 194 -17.26 0.89 -2.00
C LEU A 194 -17.83 2.20 -1.45
N LEU A 195 -17.08 2.93 -0.63
CA LEU A 195 -17.56 4.19 -0.04
C LEU A 195 -17.84 5.28 -1.09
N PRO A 196 -16.99 5.52 -2.12
CA PRO A 196 -17.33 6.43 -3.20
C PRO A 196 -18.62 6.08 -3.95
N LEU A 197 -18.93 4.78 -4.11
CA LEU A 197 -20.19 4.35 -4.72
C LEU A 197 -21.38 4.66 -3.82
N VAL A 198 -21.28 4.38 -2.52
CA VAL A 198 -22.34 4.69 -1.56
C VAL A 198 -22.61 6.20 -1.48
N LYS A 199 -21.56 7.04 -1.52
CA LYS A 199 -21.70 8.51 -1.55
C LYS A 199 -22.43 9.07 -2.79
N LYS A 200 -22.66 8.26 -3.84
CA LYS A 200 -23.33 8.68 -5.08
C LYS A 200 -24.82 8.36 -5.14
N VAL A 201 -25.30 7.52 -4.22
CA VAL A 201 -26.74 7.24 -4.04
C VAL A 201 -27.33 8.37 -3.20
#